data_AF-A0A525I726-F1
#
_entry.id   AF-A0A525I726-F1
#
_cell.length_a   1.000
_cell.length_b   1.000
_cell.length_c   1.000
_cell.angle_alpha   90.00
_cell.angle_beta   90.00
_cell.angle_gamma   90.00
#
_symmetry.space_group_name_H-M   'P 1'
#
loop_
_entity.id
_entity.type
_entity.pdbx_description
1 polymer ?
#
loop_
_entity_poly.entity_id
_entity_poly.type
_entity_poly.pdbx_seq_one_letter_code
_entity_poly.pdbx_strand_id
1 'polypeptide(L)'
;MRVSREAQLRMALLGLLGLTAPALSGCELDLSGALGGPNAAISSTAQPVQLFIASTRKGEHGAAAQTLSGDGVHYALDILTIPPGHRAGSVEEPMWGAANARDHIVLAEERTLDADEFANELASHVSGRIGVNRDVLVFVHGFNTPLDEARQRAAQIVADSRFGGVAVLFTWPTKHELFGYVSDKDKATASRDALQTLLHDISATPGVGQVHVLAHSMGGWLAMEALRQEAIAGDRDLAGHLGEIMLASPDIDMDVFAAQMARLRPAKVTVFATANDRALSISSALAESRLRVGAINAAKSEDRERLEALGAKVYDLSKFSDGFIDHGAYADAPDVLHAIGAQMATPRPQDANAMSSLDATGYIDPNAPAPAASPQPATPALQLTAPTTPQPTPLATPLAASTTPAQQSTVPAR
;
A
#
# COMPACT_ATOMS: atom_id res chain seq x y z
N MET A 1 -43.90 45.93 -42.13
CA MET A 1 -44.78 44.89 -42.69
C MET A 1 -43.91 43.94 -43.52
N ARG A 2 -43.85 42.67 -43.10
CA ARG A 2 -43.58 41.41 -43.85
C ARG A 2 -42.69 41.44 -45.12
N VAL A 3 -41.62 40.62 -45.11
CA VAL A 3 -41.43 39.39 -45.97
C VAL A 3 -40.78 39.73 -47.33
N SER A 4 -39.88 38.99 -47.97
CA SER A 4 -38.97 37.86 -47.70
C SER A 4 -38.14 37.61 -48.97
N ARG A 5 -36.93 37.05 -48.81
CA ARG A 5 -36.26 36.02 -49.65
C ARG A 5 -36.45 36.00 -51.18
N GLU A 6 -35.34 36.16 -51.89
CA GLU A 6 -34.93 35.50 -53.14
C GLU A 6 -33.38 35.54 -53.18
N ALA A 7 -32.57 34.70 -53.82
CA ALA A 7 -32.61 33.36 -54.40
C ALA A 7 -31.14 33.04 -54.77
N GLN A 8 -30.72 31.78 -54.68
CA GLN A 8 -29.39 31.30 -55.10
C GLN A 8 -29.31 31.21 -56.63
N LEU A 9 -28.19 31.64 -57.24
CA LEU A 9 -27.52 30.97 -58.38
C LEU A 9 -26.24 31.71 -58.82
N ARG A 10 -25.15 30.98 -59.09
CA ARG A 10 -24.31 31.04 -60.33
C ARG A 10 -22.98 30.28 -60.14
N MET A 11 -22.79 29.16 -60.87
CA MET A 11 -21.95 29.00 -62.08
C MET A 11 -20.46 28.78 -61.75
N ALA A 12 -19.91 27.56 -61.86
CA ALA A 12 -19.38 26.89 -63.07
C ALA A 12 -18.03 27.46 -63.56
N LEU A 13 -16.95 26.65 -63.57
CA LEU A 13 -16.28 26.13 -64.78
C LEU A 13 -14.95 25.40 -64.47
N LEU A 14 -14.67 24.38 -65.30
CA LEU A 14 -13.56 23.43 -65.37
C LEU A 14 -12.14 24.02 -65.45
N GLY A 15 -11.13 23.19 -65.11
CA GLY A 15 -9.79 23.31 -65.72
C GLY A 15 -8.66 22.54 -65.03
N LEU A 16 -8.37 21.33 -65.54
CA LEU A 16 -7.39 20.32 -65.11
C LEU A 16 -5.90 20.66 -65.40
N LEU A 17 -4.99 20.26 -64.50
CA LEU A 17 -3.58 19.77 -64.63
C LEU A 17 -2.81 20.18 -63.34
N GLY A 18 -2.28 19.33 -62.47
CA GLY A 18 -1.41 18.18 -62.73
C GLY A 18 0.03 18.52 -62.30
N LEU A 19 0.38 18.39 -61.01
CA LEU A 19 1.77 18.33 -60.55
C LEU A 19 1.89 17.70 -59.15
N THR A 20 2.72 16.65 -59.10
CA THR A 20 3.14 15.87 -57.94
C THR A 20 4.24 16.57 -57.14
N ALA A 21 4.11 16.69 -55.82
CA ALA A 21 5.19 16.66 -54.82
C ALA A 21 4.62 16.67 -53.37
N PRO A 22 5.29 16.03 -52.39
CA PRO A 22 4.71 15.67 -51.10
C PRO A 22 4.79 16.84 -50.11
N ALA A 23 3.71 17.09 -49.36
CA ALA A 23 3.75 17.95 -48.18
C ALA A 23 3.93 17.07 -46.94
N LEU A 24 5.09 17.25 -46.30
CA LEU A 24 5.44 16.72 -44.99
C LEU A 24 4.39 17.14 -43.94
N SER A 25 3.62 16.20 -43.41
CA SER A 25 3.09 16.33 -42.05
C SER A 25 4.02 15.54 -41.15
N GLY A 26 4.89 16.27 -40.46
CA GLY A 26 5.83 15.72 -39.50
C GLY A 26 5.10 15.01 -38.37
N CYS A 27 5.58 13.83 -38.03
CA CYS A 27 5.48 13.34 -36.67
C CYS A 27 6.21 14.36 -35.78
N GLU A 28 5.48 15.07 -34.92
CA GLU A 28 6.09 15.61 -33.72
C GLU A 28 6.44 14.41 -32.83
N LEU A 29 7.66 13.89 -33.03
CA LEU A 29 8.36 13.19 -31.97
C LEU A 29 8.66 14.24 -30.90
N ASP A 30 7.84 14.29 -29.85
CA ASP A 30 8.18 15.02 -28.64
C ASP A 30 9.29 14.25 -27.92
N LEU A 31 10.52 14.53 -28.33
CA LEU A 31 11.74 14.01 -27.74
C LEU A 31 12.15 14.89 -26.54
N SER A 32 11.23 15.09 -25.60
CA SER A 32 11.50 15.75 -24.33
C SER A 32 11.73 14.71 -23.24
N GLY A 33 12.76 13.89 -23.44
CA GLY A 33 13.37 13.10 -22.38
C GLY A 33 14.41 13.95 -21.64
N ALA A 34 14.43 13.79 -20.31
CA ALA A 34 15.56 14.11 -19.45
C ALA A 34 15.94 15.60 -19.33
N LEU A 35 15.36 16.26 -18.33
CA LEU A 35 16.07 17.06 -17.31
C LEU A 35 15.05 17.39 -16.19
N GLY A 36 15.35 16.96 -14.97
CA GLY A 36 14.50 17.20 -13.80
C GLY A 36 14.41 18.67 -13.42
N GLY A 37 13.19 19.13 -13.15
CA GLY A 37 12.82 20.40 -12.52
C GLY A 37 11.36 20.34 -12.04
N PRO A 38 10.98 21.03 -10.95
CA PRO A 38 9.72 20.79 -10.26
C PRO A 38 8.59 21.54 -10.98
N ASN A 39 7.89 20.84 -11.87
CA ASN A 39 6.53 21.14 -12.28
C ASN A 39 6.07 19.97 -13.15
N ALA A 40 5.76 18.84 -12.50
CA ALA A 40 4.85 17.88 -13.11
C ALA A 40 3.56 18.66 -13.41
N ALA A 41 3.14 18.71 -14.68
CA ALA A 41 1.90 19.36 -15.06
C ALA A 41 0.78 18.80 -14.18
N ILE A 42 0.16 19.64 -13.35
CA ILE A 42 -1.00 19.24 -12.56
C ILE A 42 -2.06 18.83 -13.58
N SER A 43 -2.36 17.53 -13.64
CA SER A 43 -3.40 16.99 -14.49
C SER A 43 -4.69 17.76 -14.19
N SER A 44 -5.31 18.38 -15.18
CA SER A 44 -6.54 19.16 -14.97
C SER A 44 -7.76 18.28 -14.68
N THR A 45 -7.59 16.96 -14.67
CA THR A 45 -8.65 15.96 -14.52
C THR A 45 -8.40 15.08 -13.31
N ALA A 46 -9.46 14.76 -12.58
CA ALA A 46 -9.40 13.85 -11.44
C ALA A 46 -8.85 12.48 -11.86
N GLN A 47 -8.01 11.89 -11.02
CA GLN A 47 -7.35 10.62 -11.30
C GLN A 47 -8.16 9.47 -10.71
N PRO A 48 -8.53 8.44 -11.49
CA PRO A 48 -9.30 7.31 -10.97
C PRO A 48 -8.40 6.35 -10.16
N VAL A 49 -8.92 5.87 -9.03
CA VAL A 49 -8.36 4.80 -8.22
C VAL A 49 -9.38 3.68 -8.14
N GLN A 50 -9.01 2.50 -8.64
CA GLN A 50 -9.83 1.29 -8.54
C GLN A 50 -9.61 0.64 -7.18
N LEU A 51 -10.70 0.28 -6.51
CA LEU A 51 -10.68 -0.28 -5.17
C LEU A 51 -11.67 -1.44 -5.09
N PHE A 52 -11.15 -2.65 -4.88
CA PHE A 52 -11.98 -3.81 -4.57
C PHE A 52 -12.50 -3.69 -3.14
N ILE A 53 -13.77 -4.00 -2.92
CA ILE A 53 -14.41 -3.96 -1.60
C ILE A 53 -14.78 -5.38 -1.20
N ALA A 54 -14.43 -5.75 0.03
CA ALA A 54 -14.95 -6.92 0.71
C ALA A 54 -15.53 -6.48 2.07
N SER A 55 -16.86 -6.54 2.20
CA SER A 55 -17.59 -5.95 3.32
C SER A 55 -18.39 -6.98 4.10
N THR A 56 -18.20 -7.02 5.42
CA THR A 56 -19.07 -7.79 6.34
C THR A 56 -20.26 -6.96 6.86
N ARG A 57 -20.45 -5.73 6.36
CA ARG A 57 -21.57 -4.87 6.75
C ARG A 57 -22.86 -5.36 6.09
N LYS A 58 -23.98 -5.30 6.81
CA LYS A 58 -25.31 -5.67 6.27
C LYS A 58 -25.79 -4.73 5.16
N GLY A 59 -25.27 -3.50 5.13
CA GLY A 59 -25.55 -2.52 4.10
C GLY A 59 -24.55 -1.38 4.16
N GLU A 60 -24.70 -0.38 3.31
CA GLU A 60 -23.70 0.68 3.18
C GLU A 60 -23.97 1.91 4.04
N HIS A 61 -25.24 2.17 4.35
CA HIS A 61 -25.67 3.36 5.06
C HIS A 61 -26.54 3.08 6.29
N GLY A 62 -26.61 4.07 7.19
CA GLY A 62 -27.46 4.06 8.38
C GLY A 62 -27.20 2.86 9.30
N ALA A 63 -28.24 2.39 9.99
CA ALA A 63 -28.13 1.28 10.94
C ALA A 63 -27.67 -0.05 10.31
N ALA A 64 -27.92 -0.25 9.01
CA ALA A 64 -27.46 -1.44 8.29
C ALA A 64 -25.93 -1.47 8.17
N ALA A 65 -25.28 -0.32 7.93
CA ALA A 65 -23.83 -0.18 7.90
C ALA A 65 -23.13 -0.51 9.22
N GLN A 66 -23.88 -0.39 10.31
CA GLN A 66 -23.40 -0.66 11.66
C GLN A 66 -23.69 -2.09 12.11
N THR A 67 -24.29 -2.92 11.26
CA THR A 67 -24.71 -4.29 11.60
C THR A 67 -23.91 -5.29 10.76
N LEU A 68 -23.54 -6.42 11.36
CA LEU A 68 -22.92 -7.52 10.63
C LEU A 68 -23.94 -8.13 9.66
N SER A 69 -23.52 -8.41 8.43
CA SER A 69 -24.34 -9.12 7.46
C SER A 69 -24.61 -10.53 7.94
N GLY A 70 -25.85 -10.98 7.78
CA GLY A 70 -26.22 -12.39 7.96
C GLY A 70 -26.04 -13.22 6.68
N ASP A 71 -25.86 -12.56 5.54
CA ASP A 71 -25.86 -13.16 4.21
C ASP A 71 -24.43 -13.41 3.68
N GLY A 72 -23.40 -13.10 4.47
CA GLY A 72 -21.99 -13.28 4.12
C GLY A 72 -21.26 -11.98 3.80
N VAL A 73 -20.22 -12.08 2.96
CA VAL A 73 -19.41 -10.93 2.51
C VAL A 73 -20.05 -10.33 1.26
N HIS A 74 -20.19 -9.01 1.25
CA HIS A 74 -20.59 -8.25 0.07
C HIS A 74 -19.35 -7.77 -0.67
N TYR A 75 -19.30 -8.03 -1.97
CA TYR A 75 -18.18 -7.65 -2.83
C TYR A 75 -18.57 -6.54 -3.79
N ALA A 76 -17.64 -5.65 -4.09
CA ALA A 76 -17.80 -4.62 -5.10
C ALA A 76 -16.46 -4.23 -5.73
N LEU A 77 -16.51 -3.58 -6.89
CA LEU A 77 -15.42 -2.82 -7.47
C LEU A 77 -15.85 -1.35 -7.52
N ASP A 78 -15.13 -0.52 -6.79
CA ASP A 78 -15.35 0.92 -6.71
C ASP A 78 -14.32 1.67 -7.55
N ILE A 79 -14.74 2.77 -8.15
CA ILE A 79 -13.85 3.77 -8.74
C ILE A 79 -13.98 5.05 -7.92
N LEU A 80 -12.93 5.35 -7.15
CA LEU A 80 -12.78 6.64 -6.48
C LEU A 80 -12.00 7.61 -7.36
N THR A 81 -12.22 8.90 -7.18
CA THR A 81 -11.47 9.94 -7.89
C THR A 81 -10.60 10.75 -6.94
N ILE A 82 -9.35 10.97 -7.32
CA ILE A 82 -8.41 11.84 -6.62
C ILE A 82 -8.42 13.20 -7.30
N PRO A 83 -8.74 14.30 -6.60
CA PRO A 83 -8.88 15.60 -7.23
C PRO A 83 -7.53 16.11 -7.79
N PRO A 84 -7.53 16.91 -8.88
CA PRO A 84 -6.33 17.55 -9.43
C PRO A 84 -5.45 18.28 -8.40
N GLY A 85 -6.08 18.90 -7.41
CA GLY A 85 -5.42 19.67 -6.35
C GLY A 85 -5.03 18.86 -5.11
N HIS A 86 -5.10 17.52 -5.17
CA HIS A 86 -4.87 16.64 -4.03
C HIS A 86 -3.53 16.91 -3.37
N ARG A 87 -3.53 16.90 -2.03
CA ARG A 87 -2.31 17.01 -1.22
C ARG A 87 -2.09 15.69 -0.51
N ALA A 88 -0.88 15.16 -0.62
CA ALA A 88 -0.52 13.93 0.07
C ALA A 88 -0.82 14.05 1.57
N GLY A 89 -1.46 13.01 2.11
CA GLY A 89 -1.93 12.96 3.49
C GLY A 89 -3.25 13.69 3.76
N SER A 90 -3.90 14.26 2.75
CA SER A 90 -5.21 14.90 2.92
C SER A 90 -6.31 14.01 2.36
N VAL A 91 -7.42 13.87 3.09
CA VAL A 91 -8.68 13.38 2.50
C VAL A 91 -9.55 14.61 2.26
N GLU A 92 -9.63 15.07 1.01
CA GLU A 92 -10.43 16.24 0.67
C GLU A 92 -11.92 15.90 0.70
N GLU A 93 -12.62 16.45 1.69
CA GLU A 93 -14.07 16.32 1.87
C GLU A 93 -14.76 17.70 1.89
N PRO A 94 -16.03 17.77 1.45
CA PRO A 94 -16.77 19.03 1.48
C PRO A 94 -17.08 19.44 2.93
N MET A 95 -16.71 20.67 3.30
CA MET A 95 -17.17 21.25 4.57
C MET A 95 -18.69 21.48 4.60
N TRP A 96 -19.27 21.81 3.44
CA TRP A 96 -20.70 21.98 3.23
C TRP A 96 -21.08 21.59 1.81
N GLY A 97 -22.30 21.09 1.61
CA GLY A 97 -22.84 20.76 0.29
C GLY A 97 -22.39 19.39 -0.21
N ALA A 98 -22.60 19.14 -1.51
CA ALA A 98 -22.27 17.87 -2.14
C ALA A 98 -20.78 17.80 -2.51
N ALA A 99 -20.18 16.62 -2.34
CA ALA A 99 -18.83 16.35 -2.79
C ALA A 99 -18.75 16.36 -4.33
N ASN A 100 -17.57 16.64 -4.88
CA ASN A 100 -17.35 16.71 -6.32
C ASN A 100 -15.91 16.31 -6.66
N ALA A 101 -15.70 15.66 -7.81
CA ALA A 101 -14.40 15.10 -8.18
C ALA A 101 -13.30 16.15 -8.49
N ARG A 102 -13.67 17.43 -8.65
CA ARG A 102 -12.68 18.49 -8.89
C ARG A 102 -11.94 18.85 -7.60
N ASP A 103 -12.63 18.82 -6.48
CA ASP A 103 -12.11 19.33 -5.20
C ASP A 103 -12.03 18.25 -4.11
N HIS A 104 -12.69 17.10 -4.28
CA HIS A 104 -12.86 16.09 -3.24
C HIS A 104 -12.56 14.68 -3.73
N ILE A 105 -12.22 13.79 -2.79
CA ILE A 105 -12.19 12.35 -3.05
C ILE A 105 -13.63 11.82 -3.03
N VAL A 106 -14.12 11.36 -4.19
CA VAL A 106 -15.51 10.87 -4.33
C VAL A 106 -15.58 9.52 -5.01
N LEU A 107 -16.55 8.71 -4.60
CA LEU A 107 -17.00 7.52 -5.32
C LEU A 107 -17.67 7.95 -6.63
N ALA A 108 -17.06 7.59 -7.75
CA ALA A 108 -17.55 7.91 -9.09
C ALA A 108 -18.37 6.78 -9.70
N GLU A 109 -17.99 5.53 -9.43
CA GLU A 109 -18.69 4.33 -9.90
C GLU A 109 -18.58 3.23 -8.85
N GLU A 110 -19.63 2.42 -8.75
CA GLU A 110 -19.66 1.21 -7.93
C GLU A 110 -20.29 0.10 -8.76
N ARG A 111 -19.66 -1.08 -8.75
CA ARG A 111 -20.21 -2.30 -9.33
C ARG A 111 -20.21 -3.40 -8.29
N THR A 112 -21.39 -3.81 -7.86
CA THR A 112 -21.56 -4.98 -6.98
C THR A 112 -21.11 -6.25 -7.71
N LEU A 113 -20.45 -7.14 -6.98
CA LEU A 113 -19.94 -8.42 -7.45
C LEU A 113 -20.45 -9.54 -6.54
N ASP A 114 -20.63 -10.72 -7.11
CA ASP A 114 -20.57 -11.94 -6.30
C ASP A 114 -19.12 -12.37 -6.04
N ALA A 115 -18.93 -13.47 -5.30
CA ALA A 115 -17.61 -13.96 -4.93
C ALA A 115 -16.78 -14.46 -6.13
N ASP A 116 -17.43 -15.11 -7.11
CA ASP A 116 -16.75 -15.63 -8.29
C ASP A 116 -16.38 -14.47 -9.23
N GLU A 117 -17.27 -13.49 -9.39
CA GLU A 117 -17.00 -12.25 -10.12
C GLU A 117 -15.85 -11.46 -9.49
N PHE A 118 -15.81 -11.34 -8.16
CA PHE A 118 -14.72 -10.69 -7.44
C PHE A 118 -13.38 -11.37 -7.71
N ALA A 119 -13.32 -12.70 -7.58
CA ALA A 119 -12.09 -13.46 -7.81
C ALA A 119 -11.62 -13.34 -9.26
N ASN A 120 -12.54 -13.44 -10.23
CA ASN A 120 -12.20 -13.33 -11.65
C ASN A 120 -11.75 -11.92 -12.05
N GLU A 121 -12.37 -10.88 -11.49
CA GLU A 121 -11.99 -9.49 -11.73
C GLU A 121 -10.65 -9.15 -11.07
N LEU A 122 -10.37 -9.68 -9.88
CA LEU A 122 -9.06 -9.53 -9.25
C LEU A 122 -7.97 -10.22 -10.09
N ALA A 123 -8.24 -11.44 -10.56
CA ALA A 123 -7.33 -12.18 -11.44
C ALA A 123 -7.07 -11.44 -12.76
N SER A 124 -8.09 -10.83 -13.37
CA SER A 124 -7.92 -10.04 -14.60
C SER A 124 -7.07 -8.80 -14.36
N HIS A 125 -7.24 -8.12 -13.22
CA HIS A 125 -6.44 -6.96 -12.85
C HIS A 125 -5.01 -7.30 -12.51
N VAL A 126 -4.73 -8.48 -11.96
CA VAL A 126 -3.36 -8.99 -11.77
C VAL A 126 -2.73 -9.41 -13.10
N SER A 127 -3.53 -9.99 -14.00
CA SER A 127 -3.06 -10.46 -15.30
C SER A 127 -2.41 -9.35 -16.12
N GLY A 128 -1.26 -9.65 -16.73
CA GLY A 128 -0.51 -8.68 -17.54
C GLY A 128 0.33 -7.67 -16.74
N ARG A 129 0.18 -7.59 -15.41
CA ARG A 129 1.09 -6.82 -14.54
C ARG A 129 2.41 -7.58 -14.35
N ILE A 130 3.48 -6.85 -14.05
CA ILE A 130 4.83 -7.41 -13.86
C ILE A 130 5.44 -6.94 -12.54
N GLY A 131 6.33 -7.77 -11.99
CA GLY A 131 7.03 -7.47 -10.74
C GLY A 131 6.05 -7.14 -9.61
N VAL A 132 6.34 -6.05 -8.89
CA VAL A 132 5.56 -5.55 -7.74
C VAL A 132 4.18 -5.02 -8.13
N ASN A 133 3.91 -4.77 -9.41
CA ASN A 133 2.56 -4.36 -9.83
C ASN A 133 1.57 -5.54 -9.77
N ARG A 134 2.03 -6.79 -9.65
CA ARG A 134 1.15 -7.94 -9.38
C ARG A 134 0.74 -8.06 -7.92
N ASP A 135 1.34 -7.24 -7.05
CA ASP A 135 1.09 -7.30 -5.63
C ASP A 135 -0.30 -6.74 -5.31
N VAL A 136 -0.88 -7.21 -4.21
CA VAL A 136 -2.18 -6.81 -3.69
C VAL A 136 -1.98 -6.12 -2.36
N LEU A 137 -2.59 -4.95 -2.16
CA LEU A 137 -2.68 -4.28 -0.87
C LEU A 137 -4.07 -4.48 -0.30
N VAL A 138 -4.15 -5.17 0.84
CA VAL A 138 -5.37 -5.28 1.64
C VAL A 138 -5.32 -4.24 2.76
N PHE A 139 -6.18 -3.23 2.67
CA PHE A 139 -6.34 -2.21 3.70
C PHE A 139 -7.49 -2.59 4.65
N VAL A 140 -7.24 -2.53 5.96
CA VAL A 140 -8.20 -2.83 7.02
C VAL A 140 -8.36 -1.61 7.93
N HIS A 141 -9.52 -0.97 7.89
CA HIS A 141 -9.79 0.24 8.67
C HIS A 141 -9.94 -0.03 10.18
N GLY A 142 -9.85 1.05 10.97
CA GLY A 142 -9.96 1.03 12.42
C GLY A 142 -11.39 1.14 12.98
N PHE A 143 -11.45 1.41 14.28
CA PHE A 143 -12.70 1.66 15.00
C PHE A 143 -13.35 2.97 14.54
N ASN A 144 -14.69 3.04 14.62
CA ASN A 144 -15.47 4.26 14.37
C ASN A 144 -15.42 4.79 12.92
N THR A 145 -14.98 4.00 11.95
CA THR A 145 -14.86 4.43 10.55
C THR A 145 -16.11 4.07 9.73
N PRO A 146 -16.86 5.05 9.15
CA PRO A 146 -17.88 4.83 8.13
C PRO A 146 -17.32 4.19 6.85
N LEU A 147 -18.20 3.64 6.01
CA LEU A 147 -17.79 3.02 4.75
C LEU A 147 -17.14 4.06 3.81
N ASP A 148 -17.76 5.22 3.63
CA ASP A 148 -17.25 6.26 2.73
C ASP A 148 -15.87 6.78 3.17
N GLU A 149 -15.68 7.01 4.47
CA GLU A 149 -14.38 7.40 5.03
C GLU A 149 -13.33 6.31 4.80
N ALA A 150 -13.70 5.02 4.98
CA ALA A 150 -12.79 3.91 4.72
C ALA A 150 -12.39 3.81 3.24
N ARG A 151 -13.35 4.02 2.32
CA ARG A 151 -13.12 4.06 0.86
C ARG A 151 -12.19 5.21 0.49
N GLN A 152 -12.49 6.42 0.95
CA GLN A 152 -11.69 7.62 0.68
C GLN A 152 -10.27 7.48 1.23
N ARG A 153 -10.13 6.97 2.45
CA ARG A 153 -8.83 6.71 3.08
C ARG A 153 -8.01 5.68 2.31
N ALA A 154 -8.64 4.58 1.87
CA ALA A 154 -7.98 3.56 1.05
C ALA A 154 -7.47 4.16 -0.28
N ALA A 155 -8.32 4.92 -0.98
CA ALA A 155 -7.96 5.55 -2.24
C ALA A 155 -6.81 6.56 -2.08
N GLN A 156 -6.86 7.37 -1.02
CA GLN A 156 -5.79 8.30 -0.65
C GLN A 156 -4.47 7.58 -0.40
N ILE A 157 -4.48 6.50 0.40
CA ILE A 157 -3.27 5.70 0.67
C ILE A 157 -2.68 5.13 -0.62
N VAL A 158 -3.51 4.58 -1.52
CA VAL A 158 -3.06 4.02 -2.79
C VAL A 158 -2.40 5.10 -3.66
N ALA A 159 -3.05 6.27 -3.78
CA ALA A 159 -2.54 7.39 -4.56
C ALA A 159 -1.21 7.92 -4.01
N ASP A 160 -1.15 8.17 -2.70
CA ASP A 160 -0.01 8.83 -2.06
C ASP A 160 1.19 7.91 -1.87
N SER A 161 0.95 6.61 -1.63
CA SER A 161 2.03 5.61 -1.60
C SER A 161 2.54 5.24 -2.99
N ARG A 162 1.85 5.71 -4.05
CA ARG A 162 2.10 5.35 -5.46
C ARG A 162 2.08 3.85 -5.68
N PHE A 163 1.19 3.15 -4.98
CA PHE A 163 1.07 1.71 -5.10
C PHE A 163 0.48 1.34 -6.47
N GLY A 164 1.30 0.73 -7.33
CA GLY A 164 0.92 0.31 -8.67
C GLY A 164 0.30 -1.09 -8.76
N GLY A 165 -0.01 -1.71 -7.62
CA GLY A 165 -0.66 -3.02 -7.53
C GLY A 165 -2.19 -2.94 -7.49
N VAL A 166 -2.82 -4.03 -7.07
CA VAL A 166 -4.28 -4.10 -6.89
C VAL A 166 -4.65 -3.76 -5.45
N ALA A 167 -5.58 -2.82 -5.25
CA ALA A 167 -6.00 -2.40 -3.92
C ALA A 167 -7.33 -3.03 -3.51
N VAL A 168 -7.39 -3.56 -2.29
CA VAL A 168 -8.58 -4.15 -1.67
C VAL A 168 -8.83 -3.47 -0.32
N LEU A 169 -10.03 -2.95 -0.11
CA LEU A 169 -10.51 -2.51 1.20
C LEU A 169 -11.34 -3.64 1.82
N PHE A 170 -10.89 -4.14 2.96
CA PHE A 170 -11.72 -4.95 3.84
C PHE A 170 -12.42 -4.05 4.86
N THR A 171 -13.75 -4.09 4.89
CA THR A 171 -14.55 -3.24 5.77
C THR A 171 -15.53 -4.04 6.65
N TRP A 172 -15.67 -3.60 7.89
CA TRP A 172 -16.45 -4.25 8.92
C TRP A 172 -17.31 -3.23 9.68
N PRO A 173 -18.46 -3.65 10.27
CA PRO A 173 -19.43 -2.72 10.83
C PRO A 173 -18.96 -2.04 12.12
N THR A 174 -19.09 -0.71 12.16
CA THR A 174 -18.76 0.17 13.31
C THR A 174 -20.01 0.97 13.73
N LYS A 175 -20.16 1.34 15.01
CA LYS A 175 -21.35 2.06 15.53
C LYS A 175 -21.29 3.59 15.46
N HIS A 176 -20.15 4.17 15.10
CA HIS A 176 -19.97 5.63 15.07
C HIS A 176 -20.17 6.32 16.43
N GLU A 177 -20.00 5.59 17.55
CA GLU A 177 -20.23 6.10 18.91
C GLU A 177 -19.14 5.68 19.88
N LEU A 178 -18.72 6.62 20.76
CA LEU A 178 -17.63 6.42 21.73
C LEU A 178 -17.90 5.26 22.72
N PHE A 179 -19.16 5.04 23.09
CA PHE A 179 -19.58 3.93 23.96
C PHE A 179 -19.75 2.59 23.21
N GLY A 180 -19.56 2.59 21.89
CA GLY A 180 -19.68 1.42 21.03
C GLY A 180 -18.44 0.52 20.99
N TYR A 181 -17.33 0.91 21.62
CA TYR A 181 -16.02 0.24 21.49
C TYR A 181 -16.07 -1.28 21.68
N VAL A 182 -16.70 -1.77 22.76
CA VAL A 182 -16.82 -3.23 23.02
C VAL A 182 -17.64 -3.91 21.91
N SER A 183 -18.76 -3.29 21.53
CA SER A 183 -19.61 -3.82 20.46
C SER A 183 -18.91 -3.86 19.11
N ASP A 184 -18.06 -2.89 18.82
CA ASP A 184 -17.30 -2.84 17.58
C ASP A 184 -16.13 -3.84 17.61
N LYS A 185 -15.52 -4.06 18.77
CA LYS A 185 -14.55 -5.15 18.96
C LYS A 185 -15.15 -6.53 18.73
N ASP A 186 -16.38 -6.77 19.20
CA ASP A 186 -17.10 -8.03 18.95
C ASP A 186 -17.38 -8.21 17.45
N LYS A 187 -17.78 -7.15 16.76
CA LYS A 187 -18.04 -7.18 15.31
C LYS A 187 -16.77 -7.35 14.48
N ALA A 188 -15.68 -6.67 14.85
CA ALA A 188 -14.38 -6.88 14.25
C ALA A 188 -13.99 -8.36 14.41
N THR A 189 -14.09 -8.89 15.64
CA THR A 189 -13.78 -10.30 15.92
C THR A 189 -14.69 -11.25 15.14
N ALA A 190 -15.97 -10.93 14.97
CA ALA A 190 -16.90 -11.71 14.15
C ALA A 190 -16.61 -11.63 12.64
N SER A 191 -15.92 -10.58 12.18
CA SER A 191 -15.51 -10.38 10.78
C SER A 191 -14.18 -11.06 10.44
N ARG A 192 -13.51 -11.64 11.44
CA ARG A 192 -12.17 -12.23 11.29
C ARG A 192 -12.12 -13.35 10.29
N ASP A 193 -13.06 -14.29 10.34
CA ASP A 193 -13.05 -15.46 9.46
C ASP A 193 -13.26 -15.02 8.00
N ALA A 194 -14.05 -13.97 7.75
CA ALA A 194 -14.20 -13.38 6.43
C ALA A 194 -12.90 -12.73 5.91
N LEU A 195 -12.14 -12.03 6.77
CA LEU A 195 -10.83 -11.50 6.39
C LEU A 195 -9.82 -12.61 6.12
N GLN A 196 -9.85 -13.69 6.91
CA GLN A 196 -9.01 -14.87 6.68
C GLN A 196 -9.29 -15.45 5.29
N THR A 197 -10.56 -15.74 4.98
CA THR A 197 -10.98 -16.27 3.67
C THR A 197 -10.56 -15.33 2.53
N LEU A 198 -10.76 -14.02 2.67
CA LEU A 198 -10.33 -13.05 1.66
C LEU A 198 -8.81 -13.12 1.40
N LEU A 199 -7.99 -13.14 2.45
CA LEU A 199 -6.53 -13.21 2.31
C LEU A 199 -6.09 -14.52 1.63
N HIS A 200 -6.72 -15.63 2.00
CA HIS A 200 -6.50 -16.93 1.37
C HIS A 200 -6.86 -16.90 -0.12
N ASP A 201 -8.06 -16.43 -0.47
CA ASP A 201 -8.57 -16.41 -1.84
C ASP A 201 -7.74 -15.48 -2.75
N ILE A 202 -7.32 -14.32 -2.23
CA ILE A 202 -6.38 -13.44 -2.93
C ILE A 202 -5.06 -14.18 -3.20
N SER A 203 -4.51 -14.88 -2.20
CA SER A 203 -3.24 -15.61 -2.38
C SER A 203 -3.34 -16.79 -3.34
N ALA A 204 -4.53 -17.38 -3.49
CA ALA A 204 -4.81 -18.44 -4.45
C ALA A 204 -5.03 -17.91 -5.87
N THR A 205 -5.08 -16.58 -6.08
CA THR A 205 -5.33 -15.99 -7.39
C THR A 205 -4.16 -16.24 -8.35
N PRO A 206 -4.39 -16.79 -9.55
CA PRO A 206 -3.33 -17.06 -10.51
C PRO A 206 -2.52 -15.81 -10.88
N GLY A 207 -1.19 -15.90 -10.75
CA GLY A 207 -0.28 -14.82 -11.10
C GLY A 207 -0.12 -13.72 -10.05
N VAL A 208 -0.80 -13.84 -8.89
CA VAL A 208 -0.68 -12.85 -7.82
C VAL A 208 0.75 -12.73 -7.30
N GLY A 209 1.16 -11.49 -7.03
CA GLY A 209 2.44 -11.15 -6.41
C GLY A 209 2.40 -11.37 -4.90
N GLN A 210 2.93 -10.42 -4.14
CA GLN A 210 2.77 -10.38 -2.69
C GLN A 210 1.39 -9.86 -2.27
N VAL A 211 0.87 -10.35 -1.15
CA VAL A 211 -0.30 -9.83 -0.45
C VAL A 211 0.17 -9.04 0.76
N HIS A 212 0.20 -7.72 0.63
CA HIS A 212 0.50 -6.78 1.70
C HIS A 212 -0.75 -6.48 2.51
N VAL A 213 -0.59 -6.30 3.82
CA VAL A 213 -1.70 -5.93 4.71
C VAL A 213 -1.35 -4.62 5.39
N LEU A 214 -2.15 -3.58 5.20
CA LEU A 214 -2.08 -2.33 5.96
C LEU A 214 -3.31 -2.25 6.85
N ALA A 215 -3.11 -2.22 8.16
CA ALA A 215 -4.20 -2.25 9.11
C ALA A 215 -4.06 -1.15 10.17
N HIS A 216 -5.14 -0.41 10.39
CA HIS A 216 -5.16 0.70 11.33
C HIS A 216 -5.87 0.33 12.62
N SER A 217 -5.30 0.70 13.78
CA SER A 217 -5.98 0.61 15.08
C SER A 217 -6.54 -0.79 15.39
N MET A 218 -7.85 -0.89 15.65
CA MET A 218 -8.59 -2.14 15.87
C MET A 218 -8.61 -3.04 14.61
N GLY A 219 -8.46 -2.46 13.42
CA GLY A 219 -8.18 -3.21 12.20
C GLY A 219 -6.86 -3.99 12.28
N GLY A 220 -5.86 -3.45 13.00
CA GLY A 220 -4.60 -4.16 13.27
C GLY A 220 -4.81 -5.42 14.11
N TRP A 221 -5.67 -5.34 15.14
CA TRP A 221 -6.10 -6.53 15.90
C TRP A 221 -6.74 -7.57 14.99
N LEU A 222 -7.69 -7.14 14.16
CA LEU A 222 -8.41 -8.00 13.24
C LEU A 222 -7.50 -8.69 12.22
N ALA A 223 -6.61 -7.93 11.58
CA ALA A 223 -5.66 -8.42 10.58
C ALA A 223 -4.68 -9.45 11.19
N MET A 224 -4.09 -9.14 12.34
CA MET A 224 -3.17 -10.07 13.02
C MET A 224 -3.86 -11.35 13.45
N GLU A 225 -5.14 -11.28 13.83
CA GLU A 225 -5.91 -12.45 14.25
C GLU A 225 -6.34 -13.32 13.06
N ALA A 226 -6.71 -12.73 11.92
CA ALA A 226 -6.98 -13.46 10.68
C ALA A 226 -5.72 -14.18 10.17
N LEU A 227 -4.58 -13.49 10.12
CA LEU A 227 -3.29 -14.11 9.74
C LEU A 227 -2.87 -15.20 10.73
N ARG A 228 -3.12 -15.00 12.03
CA ARG A 228 -2.84 -16.03 13.04
C ARG A 228 -3.70 -17.28 12.83
N GLN A 229 -4.98 -17.12 12.48
CA GLN A 229 -5.83 -18.25 12.11
C GLN A 229 -5.29 -18.98 10.89
N GLU A 230 -4.80 -18.26 9.89
CA GLU A 230 -4.29 -18.89 8.69
C GLU A 230 -3.00 -19.69 8.96
N ALA A 231 -2.13 -19.14 9.81
CA ALA A 231 -0.98 -19.87 10.35
C ALA A 231 -1.37 -21.11 11.19
N ILE A 232 -2.53 -21.11 11.86
CA ILE A 232 -3.04 -22.30 12.57
C ILE A 232 -3.59 -23.34 11.59
N ALA A 233 -4.25 -22.91 10.52
CA ALA A 233 -4.76 -23.78 9.47
C ALA A 233 -3.64 -24.44 8.64
N GLY A 234 -2.40 -23.95 8.78
CA GLY A 234 -1.20 -24.54 8.22
C GLY A 234 -0.55 -23.67 7.14
N ASP A 235 -1.15 -22.55 6.80
CA ASP A 235 -0.69 -21.63 5.76
C ASP A 235 -0.24 -20.29 6.35
N ARG A 236 0.95 -20.30 6.95
CA ARG A 236 1.46 -19.14 7.72
C ARG A 236 1.89 -17.96 6.86
N ASP A 237 2.15 -18.18 5.59
CA ASP A 237 2.72 -17.21 4.66
C ASP A 237 1.91 -17.09 3.36
N LEU A 238 0.64 -17.49 3.38
CA LEU A 238 -0.30 -17.40 2.26
C LEU A 238 0.27 -18.05 0.99
N ALA A 239 0.67 -19.32 1.10
CA ALA A 239 1.37 -20.10 0.08
C ALA A 239 2.65 -19.42 -0.45
N GLY A 240 3.33 -18.65 0.40
CA GLY A 240 4.53 -17.87 0.06
C GLY A 240 4.24 -16.51 -0.60
N HIS A 241 2.98 -16.07 -0.60
CA HIS A 241 2.57 -14.75 -1.10
C HIS A 241 2.48 -13.67 -0.02
N LEU A 242 2.59 -14.00 1.28
CA LEU A 242 2.49 -12.99 2.32
C LEU A 242 3.60 -11.93 2.20
N GLY A 243 3.18 -10.67 2.09
CA GLY A 243 3.99 -9.48 1.95
C GLY A 243 4.42 -8.84 3.26
N GLU A 244 4.36 -7.52 3.28
CA GLU A 244 4.55 -6.70 4.48
C GLU A 244 3.23 -6.60 5.26
N ILE A 245 3.30 -6.78 6.57
CA ILE A 245 2.20 -6.52 7.50
C ILE A 245 2.51 -5.18 8.18
N MET A 246 1.79 -4.14 7.78
CA MET A 246 1.96 -2.77 8.22
C MET A 246 0.84 -2.41 9.20
N LEU A 247 1.19 -2.17 10.46
CA LEU A 247 0.26 -1.89 11.54
C LEU A 247 0.38 -0.43 11.95
N ALA A 248 -0.64 0.36 11.66
CA ALA A 248 -0.71 1.77 12.02
C ALA A 248 -1.43 1.96 13.35
N SER A 249 -0.73 2.46 14.37
CA SER A 249 -1.22 2.64 15.74
C SER A 249 -2.08 1.46 16.24
N PRO A 250 -1.61 0.19 16.15
CA PRO A 250 -2.47 -0.97 16.37
C PRO A 250 -2.99 -1.07 17.81
N ASP A 251 -4.30 -1.27 17.95
CA ASP A 251 -4.98 -1.50 19.23
C ASP A 251 -4.90 -2.97 19.63
N ILE A 252 -3.68 -3.41 19.97
CA ILE A 252 -3.37 -4.78 20.37
C ILE A 252 -2.68 -4.74 21.74
N ASP A 253 -3.12 -5.59 22.66
CA ASP A 253 -2.40 -5.83 23.91
C ASP A 253 -1.03 -6.45 23.62
N MET A 254 0.03 -5.96 24.29
CA MET A 254 1.39 -6.41 24.02
C MET A 254 1.61 -7.93 24.17
N ASP A 255 0.99 -8.58 25.15
CA ASP A 255 1.17 -10.02 25.35
C ASP A 255 0.43 -10.81 24.25
N VAL A 256 -0.71 -10.29 23.81
CA VAL A 256 -1.42 -10.89 22.68
C VAL A 256 -0.66 -10.69 21.37
N PHE A 257 -0.07 -9.51 21.15
CA PHE A 257 0.79 -9.26 20.00
C PHE A 257 2.00 -10.20 20.00
N ALA A 258 2.65 -10.41 21.14
CA ALA A 258 3.73 -11.38 21.26
C ALA A 258 3.29 -12.80 20.89
N ALA A 259 2.11 -13.23 21.34
CA ALA A 259 1.54 -14.54 21.00
C ALA A 259 1.19 -14.66 19.51
N GLN A 260 0.68 -13.61 18.88
CA GLN A 260 0.41 -13.53 17.44
C GLN A 260 1.73 -13.61 16.64
N MET A 261 2.72 -12.77 16.98
CA MET A 261 4.04 -12.75 16.34
C MET A 261 4.72 -14.12 16.38
N ALA A 262 4.64 -14.85 17.50
CA ALA A 262 5.22 -16.18 17.63
C ALA A 262 4.66 -17.20 16.62
N ARG A 263 3.43 -17.01 16.12
CA ARG A 263 2.81 -17.86 15.10
C ARG A 263 3.13 -17.42 13.68
N LEU A 264 3.34 -16.13 13.46
CA LEU A 264 3.54 -15.56 12.13
C LEU A 264 5.00 -15.56 11.67
N ARG A 265 5.99 -15.85 12.54
CA ARG A 265 7.40 -15.87 12.12
C ARG A 265 7.63 -16.80 10.91
N PRO A 266 8.39 -16.35 9.89
CA PRO A 266 9.21 -15.12 9.84
C PRO A 266 8.53 -13.91 9.14
N ALA A 267 7.22 -13.74 9.23
CA ALA A 267 6.50 -12.63 8.58
C ALA A 267 7.10 -11.25 8.88
N LYS A 268 7.05 -10.36 7.89
CA LYS A 268 7.60 -9.01 7.96
C LYS A 268 6.56 -8.08 8.55
N VAL A 269 6.66 -7.83 9.86
CA VAL A 269 5.74 -6.94 10.57
C VAL A 269 6.40 -5.60 10.83
N THR A 270 5.75 -4.53 10.44
CA THR A 270 6.13 -3.15 10.72
C THR A 270 5.05 -2.49 11.57
N VAL A 271 5.44 -1.89 12.69
CA VAL A 271 4.56 -1.13 13.58
C VAL A 271 4.89 0.36 13.43
N PHE A 272 3.89 1.15 13.07
CA PHE A 272 3.93 2.61 13.12
C PHE A 272 3.28 3.05 14.44
N ALA A 273 4.10 3.42 15.42
CA ALA A 273 3.66 3.75 16.78
C ALA A 273 3.56 5.27 16.99
N THR A 274 2.56 5.71 17.77
CA THR A 274 2.35 7.13 18.09
C THR A 274 2.17 7.27 19.60
N ALA A 275 3.19 7.78 20.30
CA ALA A 275 3.23 7.76 21.77
C ALA A 275 2.11 8.55 22.47
N ASN A 276 1.47 9.50 21.79
CA ASN A 276 0.43 10.38 22.32
C ASN A 276 -0.97 10.12 21.72
N ASP A 277 -1.22 8.92 21.20
CA ASP A 277 -2.51 8.58 20.61
C ASP A 277 -3.65 8.55 21.68
N ARG A 278 -4.50 9.58 21.65
CA ARG A 278 -5.63 9.73 22.58
C ARG A 278 -6.70 8.66 22.38
N ALA A 279 -6.87 8.07 21.21
CA ALA A 279 -7.88 7.02 21.00
C ALA A 279 -7.51 5.74 21.75
N LEU A 280 -6.21 5.42 21.84
CA LEU A 280 -5.73 4.30 22.65
C LEU A 280 -5.93 4.53 24.15
N SER A 281 -6.02 5.77 24.62
CA SER A 281 -6.36 6.07 26.02
C SER A 281 -7.77 5.59 26.42
N ILE A 282 -8.72 5.54 25.48
CA ILE A 282 -10.06 4.97 25.70
C ILE A 282 -9.98 3.44 25.83
N SER A 283 -9.21 2.79 24.95
CA SER A 283 -8.96 1.34 25.01
C SER A 283 -8.24 0.92 26.29
N SER A 284 -7.29 1.74 26.77
CA SER A 284 -6.52 1.50 27.99
C SER A 284 -7.34 1.79 29.25
N ALA A 285 -8.25 2.77 29.22
CA ALA A 285 -9.18 3.04 30.31
C ALA A 285 -10.19 1.89 30.51
N LEU A 286 -10.65 1.26 29.43
CA LEU A 286 -11.60 0.14 29.47
C LEU A 286 -10.93 -1.21 29.77
N ALA A 287 -9.66 -1.40 29.38
CA ALA A 287 -8.94 -2.67 29.53
C ALA A 287 -7.96 -2.72 30.71
N GLU A 288 -8.26 -2.01 31.80
CA GLU A 288 -7.48 -2.03 33.05
C GLU A 288 -6.01 -1.60 32.89
N SER A 289 -5.70 -0.60 32.07
CA SER A 289 -4.34 -0.01 31.91
C SER A 289 -3.27 -0.97 31.36
N ARG A 290 -3.63 -1.92 30.49
CA ARG A 290 -2.63 -2.73 29.75
C ARG A 290 -2.03 -1.96 28.58
N LEU A 291 -0.73 -2.14 28.36
CA LEU A 291 0.05 -1.46 27.33
C LEU A 291 -0.39 -1.92 25.93
N ARG A 292 -0.89 -0.98 25.11
CA ARG A 292 -1.24 -1.21 23.71
C ARG A 292 -0.02 -1.00 22.82
N VAL A 293 0.19 -1.87 21.84
CA VAL A 293 1.31 -1.79 20.88
C VAL A 293 1.38 -0.44 20.19
N GLY A 294 0.25 0.11 19.73
CA GLY A 294 0.21 1.42 19.06
C GLY A 294 0.51 2.62 19.96
N ALA A 295 0.32 2.49 21.28
CA ALA A 295 0.53 3.55 22.27
C ALA A 295 1.93 3.50 22.91
N ILE A 296 2.78 2.60 22.44
CA ILE A 296 4.14 2.46 22.95
C ILE A 296 4.94 3.70 22.60
N ASN A 297 5.72 4.19 23.57
CA ASN A 297 6.63 5.29 23.32
C ASN A 297 7.88 4.77 22.62
N ALA A 298 7.81 4.65 21.30
CA ALA A 298 8.92 4.18 20.47
C ALA A 298 10.17 5.10 20.52
N ALA A 299 10.07 6.31 21.09
CA ALA A 299 11.22 7.16 21.37
C ALA A 299 12.04 6.67 22.58
N LYS A 300 11.47 5.83 23.46
CA LYS A 300 12.20 5.14 24.52
C LYS A 300 12.80 3.85 23.97
N SER A 301 14.11 3.66 24.16
CA SER A 301 14.83 2.50 23.62
C SER A 301 14.26 1.18 24.12
N GLU A 302 13.94 1.07 25.42
CA GLU A 302 13.40 -0.15 26.03
C GLU A 302 12.07 -0.61 25.40
N ASP A 303 11.19 0.35 25.15
CA ASP A 303 9.87 0.15 24.56
C ASP A 303 9.97 -0.31 23.09
N ARG A 304 10.88 0.32 22.34
CA ARG A 304 11.21 -0.07 20.96
C ARG A 304 11.87 -1.46 20.90
N GLU A 305 12.86 -1.70 21.74
CA GLU A 305 13.60 -2.97 21.83
C GLU A 305 12.66 -4.13 22.16
N ARG A 306 11.62 -3.90 22.98
CA ARG A 306 10.59 -4.92 23.28
C ARG A 306 9.85 -5.38 22.02
N LEU A 307 9.49 -4.47 21.11
CA LEU A 307 8.84 -4.82 19.85
C LEU A 307 9.81 -5.43 18.84
N GLU A 308 11.03 -4.90 18.76
CA GLU A 308 12.09 -5.42 17.89
C GLU A 308 12.51 -6.85 18.29
N ALA A 309 12.54 -7.17 19.59
CA ALA A 309 12.80 -8.51 20.11
C ALA A 309 11.71 -9.53 19.70
N LEU A 310 10.49 -9.07 19.42
CA LEU A 310 9.42 -9.92 18.88
C LEU A 310 9.60 -10.19 17.38
N GLY A 311 10.43 -9.41 16.70
CA GLY A 311 10.70 -9.49 15.26
C GLY A 311 10.01 -8.40 14.43
N ALA A 312 9.40 -7.40 15.07
CA ALA A 312 8.77 -6.28 14.37
C ALA A 312 9.76 -5.15 14.08
N LYS A 313 9.64 -4.50 12.92
CA LYS A 313 10.26 -3.19 12.67
C LYS A 313 9.38 -2.12 13.31
N VAL A 314 9.97 -1.08 13.90
CA VAL A 314 9.22 0.00 14.55
C VAL A 314 9.57 1.35 13.94
N TYR A 315 8.55 2.08 13.52
CA TYR A 315 8.64 3.49 13.14
C TYR A 315 7.92 4.33 14.19
N ASP A 316 8.65 5.29 14.76
CA ASP A 316 8.10 6.27 15.69
C ASP A 316 7.49 7.44 14.91
N LEU A 317 6.17 7.58 14.96
CA LEU A 317 5.43 8.65 14.33
C LEU A 317 5.14 9.83 15.27
N SER A 318 5.62 9.78 16.53
CA SER A 318 5.32 10.80 17.54
C SER A 318 5.76 12.22 17.14
N LYS A 319 6.78 12.34 16.28
CA LYS A 319 7.25 13.63 15.73
C LYS A 319 6.34 14.22 14.66
N PHE A 320 5.49 13.40 14.04
CA PHE A 320 4.48 13.83 13.08
C PHE A 320 3.12 14.09 13.75
N SER A 321 3.05 13.94 15.09
CA SER A 321 1.87 14.29 15.89
C SER A 321 2.08 15.65 16.57
N ASP A 322 1.32 16.67 16.16
CA ASP A 322 1.41 18.04 16.72
C ASP A 322 0.67 18.20 18.06
N GLY A 323 0.73 17.19 18.92
CA GLY A 323 0.21 17.22 20.29
C GLY A 323 -1.31 17.39 20.45
N PHE A 324 -2.06 17.61 19.36
CA PHE A 324 -3.51 17.87 19.38
C PHE A 324 -4.36 17.01 18.42
N ILE A 325 -3.78 16.26 17.47
CA ILE A 325 -4.47 15.46 16.41
C ILE A 325 -3.51 14.31 16.01
N ASP A 326 -3.91 13.09 15.63
CA ASP A 326 -5.12 12.27 15.77
C ASP A 326 -4.65 10.82 15.60
N HIS A 327 -5.50 9.87 15.97
CA HIS A 327 -5.33 8.44 15.73
C HIS A 327 -4.97 8.08 14.26
N GLY A 328 -5.20 8.98 13.30
CA GLY A 328 -4.95 8.84 11.86
C GLY A 328 -3.58 9.29 11.33
N ALA A 329 -2.64 9.73 12.17
CA ALA A 329 -1.37 10.35 11.75
C ALA A 329 -0.53 9.55 10.72
N TYR A 330 -0.70 8.22 10.67
CA TYR A 330 -0.02 7.36 9.70
C TYR A 330 -0.38 7.67 8.23
N ALA A 331 -1.60 8.13 7.99
CA ALA A 331 -2.12 8.42 6.66
C ALA A 331 -2.16 9.92 6.37
N ASP A 332 -1.87 10.76 7.35
CA ASP A 332 -1.86 12.22 7.19
C ASP A 332 -0.45 12.79 6.96
N ALA A 333 0.59 11.96 7.16
CA ALA A 333 1.99 12.32 6.98
C ALA A 333 2.54 11.77 5.66
N PRO A 334 2.89 12.63 4.67
CA PRO A 334 3.43 12.19 3.38
C PRO A 334 4.66 11.29 3.48
N ASP A 335 5.56 11.57 4.43
CA ASP A 335 6.76 10.77 4.63
C ASP A 335 6.45 9.34 5.08
N VAL A 336 5.36 9.15 5.85
CA VAL A 336 4.91 7.83 6.30
C VAL A 336 4.30 7.06 5.13
N LEU A 337 3.49 7.71 4.29
CA LEU A 337 2.91 7.12 3.08
C LEU A 337 4.00 6.71 2.07
N HIS A 338 5.04 7.53 1.91
CA HIS A 338 6.21 7.18 1.11
C HIS A 338 6.96 5.98 1.70
N ALA A 339 7.10 5.90 3.02
CA ALA A 339 7.72 4.74 3.67
C ALA A 339 6.91 3.45 3.48
N ILE A 340 5.57 3.54 3.56
CA ILE A 340 4.64 2.45 3.24
C ILE A 340 4.82 2.01 1.78
N GLY A 341 4.82 2.95 0.83
CA GLY A 341 5.07 2.66 -0.59
C GLY A 341 6.42 2.00 -0.83
N ALA A 342 7.48 2.49 -0.19
CA ALA A 342 8.83 1.93 -0.31
C ALA A 342 8.93 0.50 0.25
N GLN A 343 8.20 0.18 1.32
CA GLN A 343 8.13 -1.18 1.86
C GLN A 343 7.49 -2.15 0.87
N MET A 344 6.39 -1.73 0.22
CA MET A 344 5.71 -2.53 -0.80
C MET A 344 6.51 -2.67 -2.09
N ALA A 345 7.30 -1.66 -2.47
CA ALA A 345 8.10 -1.68 -3.70
C ALA A 345 9.30 -2.65 -3.67
N THR A 346 9.51 -3.41 -2.59
CA THR A 346 10.63 -4.36 -2.48
C THR A 346 10.33 -5.66 -3.24
N PRO A 347 11.02 -5.97 -4.35
CA PRO A 347 10.70 -7.15 -5.16
C PRO A 347 10.96 -8.46 -4.42
N ARG A 348 10.18 -9.50 -4.75
CA ARG A 348 10.48 -10.86 -4.28
C ARG A 348 11.76 -11.38 -4.95
N PRO A 349 12.65 -12.08 -4.22
CA PRO A 349 13.81 -12.74 -4.82
C PRO A 349 13.44 -13.69 -5.97
N GLN A 350 12.29 -14.34 -5.88
CA GLN A 350 11.75 -15.28 -6.87
C GLN A 350 11.21 -14.60 -8.14
N ASP A 351 10.92 -13.29 -8.10
CA ASP A 351 10.45 -12.53 -9.27
C ASP A 351 11.58 -11.85 -10.05
N ALA A 352 12.81 -11.85 -9.52
CA ALA A 352 13.97 -11.19 -10.15
C ALA A 352 14.31 -11.74 -11.56
N ASN A 353 13.85 -12.95 -11.89
CA ASN A 353 14.17 -13.65 -13.13
C ASN A 353 12.94 -13.94 -14.02
N ALA A 354 11.75 -13.45 -13.67
CA ALA A 354 10.54 -13.69 -14.44
C ALA A 354 10.41 -12.68 -15.60
N MET A 355 10.75 -13.08 -16.83
CA MET A 355 10.38 -12.36 -18.05
C MET A 355 8.94 -12.72 -18.45
N SER A 356 8.13 -11.70 -18.76
CA SER A 356 6.72 -11.84 -19.14
C SER A 356 6.53 -12.43 -20.54
N SER A 357 5.61 -13.40 -20.68
CA SER A 357 4.92 -13.63 -21.96
C SER A 357 3.71 -12.69 -22.05
N LEU A 358 3.80 -11.67 -22.89
CA LEU A 358 2.68 -10.81 -23.26
C LEU A 358 1.74 -11.59 -24.20
N ASP A 359 0.46 -11.70 -23.84
CA ASP A 359 -0.73 -11.58 -24.72
C ASP A 359 -1.95 -12.31 -24.11
N ALA A 360 -2.99 -11.54 -23.76
CA ALA A 360 -4.43 -11.85 -23.87
C ALA A 360 -5.23 -11.03 -22.84
N THR A 361 -5.88 -9.94 -23.28
CA THR A 361 -7.19 -9.43 -22.77
C THR A 361 -7.49 -8.00 -23.21
N GLY A 362 -6.53 -7.24 -23.74
CA GLY A 362 -6.81 -5.89 -24.27
C GLY A 362 -7.20 -4.85 -23.20
N TYR A 363 -7.03 -5.18 -21.92
CA TYR A 363 -7.13 -4.22 -20.82
C TYR A 363 -5.90 -3.31 -20.81
N ILE A 364 -6.12 -2.00 -20.91
CA ILE A 364 -5.09 -0.98 -20.75
C ILE A 364 -5.32 -0.32 -19.40
N ASP A 365 -4.44 -0.61 -18.43
CA ASP A 365 -4.48 0.03 -17.12
C ASP A 365 -4.08 1.51 -17.26
N PRO A 366 -4.98 2.48 -16.98
CA PRO A 366 -4.67 3.91 -17.07
C PRO A 366 -3.66 4.38 -16.02
N ASN A 367 -3.37 3.56 -15.00
CA ASN A 367 -2.44 3.84 -13.91
C ASN A 367 -1.14 3.02 -13.99
N ALA A 368 -0.94 2.23 -15.06
CA ALA A 368 0.30 1.46 -15.20
C ALA A 368 1.51 2.40 -15.35
N PRO A 369 2.52 2.34 -14.46
CA PRO A 369 3.77 3.06 -14.66
C PRO A 369 4.46 2.55 -15.94
N ALA A 370 5.11 3.45 -16.67
CA ALA A 370 5.87 3.09 -17.87
C ALA A 370 6.87 1.96 -17.55
N PRO A 371 7.03 0.96 -18.43
CA PRO A 371 7.93 -0.15 -18.17
C PRO A 371 9.34 0.37 -17.86
N ALA A 372 9.90 -0.06 -16.74
CA ALA A 372 11.26 0.28 -16.37
C ALA A 372 12.20 -0.17 -17.49
N ALA A 373 12.94 0.78 -18.06
CA ALA A 373 13.94 0.47 -19.07
C ALA A 373 14.89 -0.60 -18.52
N SER A 374 15.03 -1.72 -19.23
CA SER A 374 15.93 -2.79 -18.85
C SER A 374 17.33 -2.20 -18.64
N PRO A 375 18.05 -2.52 -17.55
CA PRO A 375 19.43 -2.06 -17.39
C PRO A 375 20.24 -2.60 -18.56
N GLN A 376 20.71 -1.72 -19.43
CA GLN A 376 21.65 -2.10 -20.48
C GLN A 376 22.92 -2.62 -19.79
N PRO A 377 23.45 -3.79 -20.19
CA PRO A 377 24.72 -4.26 -19.67
C PRO A 377 25.79 -3.23 -20.00
N ALA A 378 26.46 -2.73 -18.97
CA ALA A 378 27.56 -1.78 -19.12
C ALA A 378 28.62 -2.39 -20.05
N THR A 379 28.92 -1.68 -21.14
CA THR A 379 30.05 -2.01 -22.01
C THR A 379 31.33 -1.88 -21.18
N PRO A 380 32.23 -2.89 -21.13
CA PRO A 380 33.46 -2.77 -20.38
C PRO A 380 34.32 -1.68 -21.00
N ALA A 381 34.59 -0.61 -20.25
CA ALA A 381 35.58 0.38 -20.64
C ALA A 381 36.96 -0.27 -20.70
N LEU A 382 37.60 -0.25 -21.87
CA LEU A 382 39.00 -0.62 -22.06
C LEU A 382 39.88 0.22 -21.14
N GLN A 383 40.40 -0.39 -20.07
CA GLN A 383 41.43 0.21 -19.23
C GLN A 383 42.77 0.21 -19.99
N LEU A 384 43.22 1.40 -20.39
CA LEU A 384 44.60 1.63 -20.80
C LEU A 384 45.51 1.51 -19.57
N THR A 385 46.39 0.51 -19.56
CA THR A 385 47.43 0.33 -18.56
C THR A 385 48.58 1.31 -18.79
N ALA A 386 48.92 2.09 -17.76
CA ALA A 386 50.14 2.89 -17.73
C ALA A 386 51.32 2.06 -17.17
N PRO A 387 52.56 2.29 -17.63
CA PRO A 387 53.70 1.45 -17.27
C PRO A 387 54.18 1.70 -15.82
N THR A 388 54.46 0.60 -15.13
CA THR A 388 55.02 0.53 -13.78
C THR A 388 56.48 0.99 -13.72
N THR A 389 56.79 1.89 -12.80
CA THR A 389 58.17 2.25 -12.41
C THR A 389 58.62 1.36 -11.24
N PRO A 390 59.86 0.81 -11.22
CA PRO A 390 60.28 -0.10 -10.15
C PRO A 390 60.73 0.65 -8.89
N GLN A 391 60.21 0.26 -7.73
CA GLN A 391 60.72 0.69 -6.42
C GLN A 391 61.87 -0.22 -5.92
N PRO A 392 62.82 0.33 -5.14
CA PRO A 392 64.00 -0.41 -4.69
C PRO A 392 63.74 -1.24 -3.42
N THR A 393 64.40 -2.38 -3.38
CA THR A 393 64.43 -3.41 -2.33
C THR A 393 65.04 -2.91 -1.01
N PRO A 394 64.44 -3.20 0.17
CA PRO A 394 65.14 -3.11 1.44
C PRO A 394 65.67 -4.48 1.93
N LEU A 395 66.83 -4.42 2.59
CA LEU A 395 67.65 -5.53 3.10
C LEU A 395 66.98 -6.37 4.21
N ALA A 396 67.46 -7.60 4.34
CA ALA A 396 66.96 -8.65 5.21
C ALA A 396 67.56 -8.71 6.64
N THR A 397 66.77 -9.31 7.55
CA THR A 397 67.10 -10.18 8.72
C THR A 397 67.60 -9.54 10.04
N PRO A 398 67.45 -10.19 11.24
CA PRO A 398 66.89 -11.52 11.53
C PRO A 398 65.96 -11.70 12.77
N LEU A 399 65.46 -12.95 12.86
CA LEU A 399 64.70 -13.66 13.91
C LEU A 399 65.13 -13.49 15.38
N ALA A 400 64.14 -13.51 16.29
CA ALA A 400 64.20 -14.07 17.64
C ALA A 400 62.77 -14.44 18.09
N ALA A 401 62.41 -15.72 18.19
CA ALA A 401 62.49 -16.61 19.36
C ALA A 401 61.28 -16.52 20.31
N SER A 402 60.61 -17.66 20.41
CA SER A 402 59.42 -18.05 21.16
C SER A 402 59.63 -18.21 22.67
N THR A 403 58.64 -17.83 23.49
CA THR A 403 58.41 -18.40 24.82
C THR A 403 56.94 -18.25 25.28
N THR A 404 56.24 -19.38 25.41
CA THR A 404 55.08 -19.62 26.31
C THR A 404 55.60 -19.74 27.77
N PRO A 405 54.82 -19.47 28.84
CA PRO A 405 53.97 -20.53 29.41
C PRO A 405 52.72 -20.10 30.25
N ALA A 406 51.91 -21.13 30.54
CA ALA A 406 51.17 -21.43 31.78
C ALA A 406 49.71 -20.95 31.97
N GLN A 407 48.82 -21.96 31.88
CA GLN A 407 47.52 -22.06 32.53
C GLN A 407 47.62 -21.95 34.05
N GLN A 408 46.62 -21.33 34.69
CA GLN A 408 46.26 -21.62 36.08
C GLN A 408 44.78 -21.99 36.19
N SER A 409 44.58 -23.11 36.89
CA SER A 409 43.35 -23.76 37.29
C SER A 409 42.81 -23.11 38.57
N THR A 410 41.49 -22.91 38.66
CA THR A 410 40.80 -22.66 39.94
C THR A 410 39.58 -23.57 40.05
N VAL A 411 39.65 -24.46 41.04
CA VAL A 411 38.59 -25.33 41.57
C VAL A 411 37.73 -24.52 42.58
N PRO A 412 36.42 -24.79 42.75
CA PRO A 412 35.56 -24.05 43.67
C PRO A 412 35.60 -24.60 45.10
N ALA A 413 35.24 -23.77 46.08
CA ALA A 413 35.01 -24.17 47.46
C ALA A 413 33.64 -23.67 47.96
N ARG A 414 32.89 -24.66 48.49
CA ARG A 414 31.64 -24.64 49.28
C ARG A 414 30.30 -24.41 48.59
#